data_AF-A0A4R7V0Y5-F1
#
_entry.id   AF-A0A4R7V0Y5-F1
#
_cell.length_a   1.000
_cell.length_b   1.000
_cell.length_c   1.000
_cell.angle_alpha   90.00
_cell.angle_beta   90.00
_cell.angle_gamma   90.00
#
_symmetry.space_group_name_H-M   'P 1'
#
loop_
_entity.id
_entity.type
_entity.pdbx_description
1 polymer ?
#
loop_
_entity_poly.entity_id
_entity_poly.type
_entity_poly.pdbx_seq_one_letter_code
_entity_poly.pdbx_strand_id
1 'polypeptide(L)'
;MSLPNHLIQAVRDNPLEAATAVCRYALSVIGQQSEWTQDDHSTLLEATALILSLQEQFLIPHTKEAPDLDGSMGFVCNRMRTFLTEVQDELIGQSSTQKLESIKSRFSITLANGFGYEFTDGDLKRIRTLIKELRELIVANQELDEDHKQRLLKRLEKMQAEIHKKMSDLNSFYGLLVEASIVLKKVGENAKPIVDRIKELTKISWGTQARAENLPSGSEPPMIGNDPEPPALD
;
A
#
# COMPACT_ATOMS: atom_id res chain seq x y z
N MET A 1 -21.52 -3.73 -17.75
CA MET A 1 -20.71 -3.80 -16.53
C MET A 1 -21.23 -4.93 -15.67
N SER A 2 -20.74 -6.12 -16.01
CA SER A 2 -20.88 -7.37 -15.26
C SER A 2 -19.94 -7.39 -14.05
N LEU A 3 -18.81 -6.68 -14.11
CA LEU A 3 -17.91 -6.54 -12.97
C LEU A 3 -18.51 -5.63 -11.87
N PRO A 4 -18.45 -6.05 -10.58
CA PRO A 4 -18.85 -5.20 -9.48
C PRO A 4 -18.02 -3.90 -9.40
N ASN A 5 -18.71 -2.75 -9.33
CA ASN A 5 -18.07 -1.42 -9.30
C ASN A 5 -17.02 -1.26 -8.18
N HIS A 6 -17.21 -1.91 -7.02
CA HIS A 6 -16.26 -1.82 -5.91
C HIS A 6 -14.90 -2.44 -6.26
N LEU A 7 -14.84 -3.46 -7.12
CA LEU A 7 -13.57 -4.06 -7.58
C LEU A 7 -12.82 -3.09 -8.51
N ILE A 8 -13.55 -2.39 -9.37
CA ILE A 8 -12.99 -1.38 -10.28
C ILE A 8 -12.45 -0.19 -9.48
N GLN A 9 -13.17 0.25 -8.44
CA GLN A 9 -12.73 1.36 -7.58
C GLN A 9 -11.47 0.99 -6.78
N ALA A 10 -11.37 -0.25 -6.29
CA ALA A 10 -10.24 -0.73 -5.51
C ALA A 10 -8.90 -0.68 -6.27
N VAL A 11 -8.94 -0.67 -7.61
CA VAL A 11 -7.75 -0.51 -8.47
C VAL A 11 -6.95 0.73 -8.10
N ARG A 12 -7.61 1.83 -7.75
CA ARG A 12 -6.93 3.09 -7.43
C ARG A 12 -6.05 2.99 -6.18
N ASP A 13 -6.45 2.15 -5.24
CA ASP A 13 -5.80 2.05 -3.92
C ASP A 13 -4.78 0.91 -3.84
N ASN A 14 -5.04 -0.20 -4.53
CA ASN A 14 -4.11 -1.32 -4.59
C ASN A 14 -4.29 -2.09 -5.92
N PRO A 15 -3.65 -1.64 -7.01
CA PRO A 15 -3.84 -2.21 -8.34
C PRO A 15 -3.60 -3.71 -8.41
N LEU A 16 -2.57 -4.21 -7.72
CA LEU A 16 -2.18 -5.62 -7.76
C LEU A 16 -3.20 -6.51 -7.04
N GLU A 17 -3.67 -6.10 -5.85
CA GLU A 17 -4.69 -6.83 -5.09
C GLU A 17 -6.06 -6.76 -5.78
N ALA A 18 -6.42 -5.60 -6.33
CA ALA A 18 -7.65 -5.41 -7.08
C ALA A 18 -7.67 -6.24 -8.36
N ALA A 19 -6.58 -6.25 -9.14
CA ALA A 19 -6.43 -7.11 -10.32
C ALA A 19 -6.58 -8.60 -9.97
N THR A 20 -5.93 -9.03 -8.88
CA THR A 20 -6.06 -10.41 -8.38
C THR A 20 -7.52 -10.75 -8.02
N ALA A 21 -8.23 -9.79 -7.39
CA ALA A 21 -9.63 -9.95 -7.01
C ALA A 21 -10.58 -9.97 -8.23
N VAL A 22 -10.30 -9.16 -9.26
CA VAL A 22 -11.03 -9.17 -10.55
C VAL A 22 -10.89 -10.52 -11.23
N CYS A 23 -9.67 -11.04 -11.38
CA CYS A 23 -9.46 -12.37 -11.98
C CYS A 23 -10.20 -13.45 -11.17
N ARG A 24 -10.10 -13.40 -9.83
CA ARG A 24 -10.79 -14.36 -8.95
C ARG A 24 -12.30 -14.30 -9.13
N TYR A 25 -12.87 -13.11 -9.15
CA TYR A 25 -14.30 -12.90 -9.33
C TYR A 25 -14.76 -13.50 -10.66
N ALA A 26 -14.15 -13.09 -11.77
CA ALA A 26 -14.50 -13.59 -13.10
C ALA A 26 -14.42 -15.12 -13.16
N LEU A 27 -13.29 -15.70 -12.75
CA LEU A 27 -13.10 -17.16 -12.75
C LEU A 27 -14.08 -17.91 -11.83
N SER A 28 -14.51 -17.30 -10.73
CA SER A 28 -15.48 -17.92 -9.79
C SER A 28 -16.91 -17.93 -10.32
N VAL A 29 -17.33 -16.88 -11.05
CA VAL A 29 -18.67 -16.77 -11.62
C VAL A 29 -18.87 -17.77 -12.75
N ILE A 30 -17.83 -18.01 -13.53
CA ILE A 30 -17.89 -18.84 -14.72
C ILE A 30 -17.89 -20.35 -14.37
N GLY A 31 -17.27 -20.75 -13.25
CA GLY A 31 -17.30 -22.13 -12.76
C GLY A 31 -16.77 -23.19 -13.75
N GLN A 32 -17.00 -24.47 -13.42
CA GLN A 32 -16.79 -25.60 -14.34
C GLN A 32 -18.10 -25.87 -15.11
N GLN A 33 -18.50 -24.97 -15.99
CA GLN A 33 -19.71 -25.15 -16.81
C GLN A 33 -19.37 -25.79 -18.16
N SER A 34 -20.31 -26.59 -18.70
CA SER A 34 -20.13 -27.33 -19.95
C SER A 34 -20.43 -26.51 -21.20
N GLU A 35 -21.20 -25.42 -21.06
CA GLU A 35 -21.57 -24.51 -22.14
C GLU A 35 -21.33 -23.06 -21.74
N TRP A 36 -20.93 -22.24 -22.72
CA TRP A 36 -20.64 -20.83 -22.54
C TRP A 36 -21.90 -20.00 -22.79
N THR A 37 -22.19 -19.05 -21.91
CA THR A 37 -23.28 -18.08 -22.08
C THR A 37 -22.75 -16.72 -22.54
N GLN A 38 -23.66 -15.84 -23.01
CA GLN A 38 -23.31 -14.45 -23.31
C GLN A 38 -22.87 -13.68 -22.05
N ASP A 39 -23.43 -14.01 -20.89
CA ASP A 39 -23.07 -13.38 -19.61
C ASP A 39 -21.66 -13.77 -19.17
N ASP A 40 -21.26 -15.03 -19.40
CA ASP A 40 -19.89 -15.49 -19.16
C ASP A 40 -18.90 -14.76 -20.07
N HIS A 41 -19.23 -14.67 -21.36
CA HIS A 41 -18.42 -13.94 -22.33
C HIS A 41 -18.27 -12.47 -21.93
N SER A 42 -19.36 -11.79 -21.55
CA SER A 42 -19.32 -10.39 -21.10
C SER A 42 -18.45 -10.22 -19.85
N THR A 43 -18.56 -11.13 -18.89
CA THR A 43 -17.77 -11.10 -17.64
C THR A 43 -16.28 -11.30 -17.91
N LEU A 44 -15.93 -12.27 -18.76
CA LEU A 44 -14.55 -12.52 -19.18
C LEU A 44 -13.98 -11.33 -19.93
N LEU A 45 -14.73 -10.76 -20.87
CA LEU A 45 -14.29 -9.66 -21.70
C LEU A 45 -14.01 -8.41 -20.86
N GLU A 46 -14.91 -8.06 -19.93
CA GLU A 46 -14.70 -6.93 -19.03
C GLU A 46 -13.48 -7.14 -18.11
N ALA A 47 -13.28 -8.34 -17.57
CA ALA A 47 -12.12 -8.67 -16.76
C ALA A 47 -10.82 -8.59 -17.57
N THR A 48 -10.78 -9.17 -18.77
CA THR A 48 -9.63 -9.12 -19.67
C THR A 48 -9.29 -7.68 -20.06
N ALA A 49 -10.29 -6.88 -20.45
CA ALA A 49 -10.09 -5.48 -20.83
C ALA A 49 -9.53 -4.65 -19.66
N LEU A 50 -10.04 -4.87 -18.44
CA LEU A 50 -9.51 -4.21 -17.24
C LEU A 50 -8.05 -4.58 -16.98
N ILE A 51 -7.70 -5.86 -16.98
CA ILE A 51 -6.32 -6.33 -16.76
C ILE A 51 -5.35 -5.73 -17.78
N LEU A 52 -5.69 -5.78 -19.07
CA LEU A 52 -4.86 -5.19 -20.12
C LEU A 52 -4.69 -3.68 -19.93
N SER A 53 -5.77 -2.97 -19.58
CA SER A 53 -5.71 -1.53 -19.28
C SER A 53 -4.77 -1.20 -18.12
N LEU A 54 -4.73 -2.05 -17.07
CA LEU A 54 -3.81 -1.89 -15.94
C LEU A 54 -2.36 -2.16 -16.33
N GLN A 55 -2.13 -3.14 -17.21
CA GLN A 55 -0.81 -3.45 -17.74
C GLN A 55 -0.28 -2.30 -18.61
N GLU A 56 -1.10 -1.77 -19.54
CA GLU A 56 -0.74 -0.63 -20.40
C GLU A 56 -0.38 0.63 -19.61
N GLN A 57 -0.99 0.80 -18.44
CA GLN A 57 -0.69 1.91 -17.51
C GLN A 57 0.46 1.61 -16.55
N PHE A 58 1.14 0.47 -16.71
CA PHE A 58 2.22 0.00 -15.83
C PHE A 58 1.82 -0.11 -14.35
N LEU A 59 0.53 -0.27 -14.05
CA LEU A 59 0.00 -0.37 -12.68
C LEU A 59 0.15 -1.79 -12.11
N ILE A 60 0.17 -2.81 -12.97
CA ILE A 60 0.45 -4.19 -12.60
C ILE A 60 1.54 -4.77 -13.51
N PRO A 61 2.51 -5.52 -12.97
CA PRO A 61 3.48 -6.24 -13.78
C PRO A 61 2.98 -7.66 -14.08
N HIS A 62 2.74 -7.97 -15.35
CA HIS A 62 2.62 -9.36 -15.82
C HIS A 62 3.21 -9.49 -17.22
N THR A 63 3.59 -10.72 -17.57
CA THR A 63 4.28 -11.05 -18.84
C THR A 63 3.41 -11.80 -19.84
N LYS A 64 2.15 -12.07 -19.47
CA LYS A 64 1.20 -12.81 -20.30
C LYS A 64 0.76 -12.02 -21.54
N GLU A 65 0.76 -12.69 -22.68
CA GLU A 65 0.26 -12.14 -23.94
C GLU A 65 -1.26 -11.98 -23.91
N ALA A 66 -1.76 -10.94 -24.58
CA ALA A 66 -3.19 -10.70 -24.71
C ALA A 66 -3.88 -11.89 -25.44
N PRO A 67 -5.07 -12.32 -25.00
CA PRO A 67 -5.76 -13.43 -25.63
C PRO A 67 -6.24 -13.04 -27.03
N ASP A 68 -6.08 -13.97 -27.97
CA ASP A 68 -6.67 -13.86 -29.31
C ASP A 68 -8.21 -13.96 -29.22
N LEU A 69 -8.89 -12.99 -29.81
CA LEU A 69 -10.35 -12.87 -29.82
C LEU A 69 -10.98 -13.30 -31.15
N ASP A 70 -10.18 -13.80 -32.10
CA ASP A 70 -10.68 -14.34 -33.36
C ASP A 70 -11.15 -15.79 -33.19
N GLY A 71 -12.47 -16.00 -33.28
CA GLY A 71 -13.03 -17.35 -33.29
C GLY A 71 -14.46 -17.45 -32.80
N SER A 72 -14.88 -18.68 -32.50
CA SER A 72 -16.19 -18.95 -31.90
C SER A 72 -16.22 -18.50 -30.44
N MET A 73 -17.41 -18.19 -29.90
CA MET A 73 -17.57 -17.76 -28.51
C MET A 73 -16.89 -18.72 -27.52
N GLY A 74 -17.03 -20.03 -27.72
CA GLY A 74 -16.37 -21.01 -26.86
C GLY A 74 -14.84 -21.00 -26.97
N PHE A 75 -14.29 -20.72 -28.15
CA PHE A 75 -12.84 -20.56 -28.32
C PHE A 75 -12.36 -19.30 -27.58
N VAL A 76 -13.01 -18.16 -27.81
CA VAL A 76 -12.66 -16.87 -27.21
C VAL A 76 -12.79 -16.92 -25.68
N CYS A 77 -13.88 -17.46 -25.15
CA CYS A 77 -14.07 -17.60 -23.70
C CYS A 77 -12.99 -18.47 -23.05
N ASN A 78 -12.60 -19.58 -23.69
CA ASN A 78 -11.50 -20.40 -23.20
C ASN A 78 -10.17 -19.63 -23.19
N ARG A 79 -9.88 -18.85 -24.24
CA ARG A 79 -8.65 -18.03 -24.30
C ARG A 79 -8.62 -16.97 -23.20
N MET A 80 -9.71 -16.22 -23.01
CA MET A 80 -9.82 -15.23 -21.94
C MET A 80 -9.70 -15.88 -20.56
N ARG A 81 -10.34 -17.03 -20.34
CA ARG A 81 -10.22 -17.79 -19.08
C ARG A 81 -8.79 -18.23 -18.80
N THR A 82 -8.09 -18.79 -19.80
CA THR A 82 -6.68 -19.18 -19.65
C THR A 82 -5.82 -17.98 -19.32
N PHE A 83 -5.97 -16.88 -20.07
CA PHE A 83 -5.26 -15.63 -19.81
C PHE A 83 -5.46 -15.13 -18.37
N LEU A 84 -6.71 -15.04 -17.91
CA LEU A 84 -7.03 -14.56 -16.55
C LEU A 84 -6.49 -15.49 -15.46
N THR A 85 -6.50 -16.80 -15.68
CA THR A 85 -5.89 -17.79 -14.76
C THR A 85 -4.40 -17.56 -14.66
N GLU A 86 -3.72 -17.47 -15.80
CA GLU A 86 -2.27 -17.31 -15.84
C GLU A 86 -1.79 -15.97 -15.25
N VAL A 87 -2.50 -14.88 -15.53
CA VAL A 87 -2.22 -13.57 -14.92
C VAL A 87 -2.47 -13.63 -13.41
N GLN A 88 -3.56 -14.25 -12.97
CA GLN A 88 -3.84 -14.41 -11.54
C GLN A 88 -2.70 -15.14 -10.82
N ASP A 89 -2.23 -16.26 -11.36
CA ASP A 89 -1.15 -17.04 -10.77
C ASP A 89 0.14 -16.23 -10.68
N GLU A 90 0.48 -15.45 -11.70
CA GLU A 90 1.65 -14.57 -11.71
C GLU A 90 1.56 -13.48 -10.62
N LEU A 91 0.42 -12.78 -10.53
CA LEU A 91 0.20 -11.73 -9.54
C LEU A 91 0.21 -12.29 -8.09
N ILE A 92 -0.39 -13.47 -7.87
CA ILE A 92 -0.35 -14.16 -6.57
C ILE A 92 1.09 -14.55 -6.22
N GLY A 93 1.85 -15.08 -7.18
CA GLY A 93 3.26 -15.43 -7.01
C GLY A 93 4.10 -14.23 -6.58
N GLN A 94 3.95 -13.08 -7.24
CA GLN A 94 4.65 -11.85 -6.90
C GLN A 94 4.29 -11.34 -5.49
N SER A 95 2.99 -11.30 -5.15
CA SER A 95 2.54 -10.90 -3.82
C SER A 95 3.08 -11.86 -2.74
N SER A 96 3.17 -13.15 -3.03
CA SER A 96 3.70 -14.16 -2.11
C SER A 96 5.19 -13.97 -1.87
N THR A 97 5.97 -13.65 -2.90
CA THR A 97 7.40 -13.32 -2.77
C THR A 97 7.60 -12.08 -1.89
N GLN A 98 6.83 -11.00 -2.12
CA GLN A 98 6.89 -9.80 -1.28
C GLN A 98 6.53 -10.09 0.19
N LYS A 99 5.49 -10.89 0.43
CA LYS A 99 5.10 -11.33 1.78
C LYS A 99 6.18 -12.18 2.43
N LEU A 100 6.78 -13.11 1.70
CA LEU A 100 7.85 -13.96 2.20
C LEU A 100 9.08 -13.14 2.61
N GLU A 101 9.49 -12.17 1.79
CA GLU A 101 10.60 -11.27 2.14
C GLU A 101 10.30 -10.41 3.36
N SER A 102 9.07 -9.89 3.49
CA SER A 102 8.62 -9.20 4.71
C SER A 102 8.68 -10.10 5.95
N ILE A 103 8.24 -11.36 5.84
CA ILE A 103 8.30 -12.34 6.93
C ILE A 103 9.75 -12.71 7.26
N LYS A 104 10.61 -12.93 6.27
CA LYS A 104 12.04 -13.21 6.45
C LYS A 104 12.75 -12.07 7.16
N SER A 105 12.46 -10.83 6.77
CA SER A 105 12.97 -9.64 7.47
C SER A 105 12.56 -9.64 8.94
N ARG A 106 11.27 -9.88 9.24
CA ARG A 106 10.77 -10.00 10.63
C ARG A 106 11.46 -11.12 11.42
N PHE A 107 11.72 -12.27 10.80
CA PHE A 107 12.43 -13.37 11.47
C PHE A 107 13.91 -13.08 11.68
N SER A 108 14.58 -12.38 10.75
CA SER A 108 15.97 -11.96 10.93
C SER A 108 16.14 -11.12 12.20
N ILE A 109 15.21 -10.19 12.45
CA ILE A 109 15.18 -9.37 13.67
C ILE A 109 14.95 -10.20 14.93
N THR A 110 14.03 -11.16 14.86
CA THR A 110 13.54 -11.92 16.03
C THR A 110 14.50 -13.06 16.42
N LEU A 111 15.06 -13.77 15.43
CA LEU A 111 15.85 -14.98 15.65
C LEU A 111 17.34 -14.70 15.88
N ALA A 112 17.89 -13.64 15.28
CA ALA A 112 19.33 -13.38 15.34
C ALA A 112 19.74 -12.35 16.40
N ASN A 113 18.83 -11.88 17.27
CA ASN A 113 19.03 -10.63 18.01
C ASN A 113 19.48 -9.47 17.09
N GLY A 114 19.08 -9.52 15.81
CA GLY A 114 19.54 -8.60 14.77
C GLY A 114 19.19 -7.15 15.09
N PHE A 115 19.93 -6.22 14.51
CA PHE A 115 19.61 -4.80 14.60
C PHE A 115 18.13 -4.55 14.28
N GLY A 116 17.48 -3.70 15.06
CA GLY A 116 16.08 -3.35 14.84
C GLY A 116 15.63 -2.22 15.75
N TYR A 117 14.60 -1.54 15.33
CA TYR A 117 14.05 -0.37 16.00
C TYR A 117 12.99 -0.79 17.02
N GLU A 118 13.19 -0.41 18.27
CA GLU A 118 12.27 -0.75 19.34
C GLU A 118 11.79 0.52 20.05
N PHE A 119 10.48 0.73 20.00
CA PHE A 119 9.82 1.79 20.75
C PHE A 119 9.72 1.41 22.22
N THR A 120 9.95 2.38 23.12
CA THR A 120 9.67 2.18 24.54
C THR A 120 8.16 2.15 24.79
N ASP A 121 7.72 1.64 25.94
CA ASP A 121 6.30 1.68 26.33
C ASP A 121 5.72 3.11 26.33
N GLY A 122 6.54 4.10 26.71
CA GLY A 122 6.19 5.52 26.63
C GLY A 122 5.95 5.98 25.20
N ASP A 123 6.85 5.61 24.28
CA ASP A 123 6.74 5.90 22.85
C ASP A 123 5.48 5.24 22.27
N LEU A 124 5.25 3.96 22.55
CA LEU A 124 4.08 3.21 22.09
C LEU A 124 2.77 3.85 22.55
N LYS A 125 2.71 4.28 23.82
CA LYS A 125 1.53 4.97 24.37
C LYS A 125 1.29 6.30 23.66
N ARG A 126 2.34 7.08 23.41
CA ARG A 126 2.21 8.37 22.72
C ARG A 126 1.84 8.20 21.25
N ILE A 127 2.48 7.27 20.53
CA ILE A 127 2.16 6.94 19.14
C ILE A 127 0.68 6.55 18.99
N ARG A 128 0.16 5.67 19.86
CA ARG A 128 -1.27 5.27 19.82
C ARG A 128 -2.20 6.47 19.99
N THR A 129 -1.85 7.39 20.88
CA THR A 129 -2.59 8.64 21.09
C THR A 129 -2.56 9.53 19.84
N LEU A 130 -1.37 9.74 19.27
CA LEU A 130 -1.19 10.54 18.06
C LEU A 130 -1.94 9.96 16.86
N ILE A 131 -1.93 8.63 16.67
CA ILE A 131 -2.69 7.97 15.61
C ILE A 131 -4.19 8.19 15.79
N LYS A 132 -4.70 8.10 17.02
CA LYS A 132 -6.12 8.37 17.32
C LYS A 132 -6.47 9.83 16.97
N GLU A 133 -5.68 10.79 17.47
CA GLU A 133 -5.88 12.22 17.19
C GLU A 133 -5.83 12.51 15.68
N LEU A 134 -4.89 11.89 14.95
CA LEU A 134 -4.81 12.02 13.50
C LEU A 134 -6.05 11.52 12.78
N ARG A 135 -6.59 10.36 13.16
CA ARG A 135 -7.84 9.85 12.56
C ARG A 135 -8.99 10.82 12.75
N GLU A 136 -9.15 11.35 13.97
CA GLU A 136 -10.20 12.32 14.29
C GLU A 136 -10.04 13.60 13.45
N LEU A 137 -8.82 14.13 13.35
CA LEU A 137 -8.52 15.33 12.56
C LEU A 137 -8.74 15.12 11.05
N ILE A 138 -8.34 13.97 10.50
CA ILE A 138 -8.51 13.66 9.07
C ILE A 138 -9.99 13.53 8.71
N VAL A 139 -10.78 12.82 9.53
CA VAL A 139 -12.21 12.62 9.31
C VAL A 139 -12.96 13.95 9.40
N ALA A 140 -12.63 14.78 10.39
CA ALA A 140 -13.28 16.07 10.60
C ALA A 140 -12.89 17.16 9.59
N ASN A 141 -11.79 16.98 8.86
CA ASN A 141 -11.32 17.99 7.90
C ASN A 141 -12.25 18.06 6.67
N GLN A 142 -12.73 19.25 6.32
CA GLN A 142 -13.66 19.43 5.19
C GLN A 142 -12.95 19.82 3.87
N GLU A 143 -11.66 20.12 3.92
CA GLU A 143 -10.87 20.62 2.79
C GLU A 143 -10.08 19.51 2.08
N LEU A 144 -9.87 18.38 2.76
CA LEU A 144 -9.33 17.17 2.17
C LEU A 144 -10.39 16.45 1.35
N ASP A 145 -10.02 16.09 0.12
CA ASP A 145 -10.82 15.20 -0.71
C ASP A 145 -10.96 13.80 -0.07
N GLU A 146 -12.11 13.15 -0.28
CA GLU A 146 -12.42 11.86 0.34
C GLU A 146 -11.42 10.77 -0.04
N ASP A 147 -10.98 10.72 -1.30
CA ASP A 147 -9.94 9.78 -1.76
C ASP A 147 -8.65 9.95 -0.93
N HIS A 148 -8.21 11.19 -0.70
CA HIS A 148 -7.03 11.48 0.11
C HIS A 148 -7.24 11.10 1.58
N LYS A 149 -8.41 11.37 2.18
CA LYS A 149 -8.71 10.92 3.54
C LYS A 149 -8.60 9.40 3.68
N GLN A 150 -9.20 8.66 2.75
CA GLN A 150 -9.15 7.19 2.75
C GLN A 150 -7.71 6.67 2.68
N ARG A 151 -6.88 7.25 1.79
CA ARG A 151 -5.45 6.89 1.70
C ARG A 151 -4.70 7.14 3.02
N LEU A 152 -4.91 8.29 3.67
CA LEU A 152 -4.25 8.60 4.95
C LEU A 152 -4.70 7.66 6.07
N LEU A 153 -6.02 7.40 6.18
CA LEU A 153 -6.57 6.49 7.18
C LEU A 153 -6.03 5.07 7.02
N LYS A 154 -5.98 4.55 5.78
CA LYS A 154 -5.41 3.23 5.46
C LYS A 154 -3.93 3.14 5.85
N ARG A 155 -3.15 4.20 5.62
CA ARG A 155 -1.75 4.27 6.06
C ARG A 155 -1.61 4.24 7.59
N LEU A 156 -2.47 4.98 8.31
CA LEU A 156 -2.46 4.98 9.78
C LEU A 156 -2.87 3.63 10.38
N GLU A 157 -3.83 2.93 9.77
CA GLU A 157 -4.21 1.56 10.15
C GLU A 157 -3.08 0.56 9.96
N LYS A 158 -2.44 0.59 8.79
CA LYS A 158 -1.27 -0.26 8.51
C LYS A 158 -0.15 0.00 9.52
N MET A 159 0.16 1.28 9.75
CA MET A 159 1.16 1.66 10.75
C MET A 159 0.78 1.13 12.13
N GLN A 160 -0.46 1.35 12.59
CA GLN A 160 -0.90 0.86 13.90
C GLN A 160 -0.72 -0.65 14.04
N ALA A 161 -1.00 -1.43 12.99
CA ALA A 161 -0.84 -2.88 12.95
C ALA A 161 0.62 -3.36 13.03
N GLU A 162 1.59 -2.48 12.78
CA GLU A 162 3.02 -2.82 12.75
C GLU A 162 3.76 -2.41 14.04
N ILE A 163 3.23 -1.47 14.83
CA ILE A 163 3.95 -0.75 15.91
C ILE A 163 4.31 -1.59 17.16
N HIS A 164 3.88 -2.83 17.29
CA HIS A 164 3.95 -3.58 18.57
C HIS A 164 5.13 -4.56 18.68
N LYS A 165 6.14 -4.42 17.82
CA LYS A 165 7.33 -5.30 17.79
C LYS A 165 8.57 -4.49 17.45
N LYS A 166 9.74 -5.08 17.73
CA LYS A 166 11.01 -4.69 17.12
C LYS A 166 10.85 -4.68 15.59
N MET A 167 11.10 -3.53 14.96
CA MET A 167 10.88 -3.27 13.53
C MET A 167 12.20 -3.29 12.74
N SER A 168 12.13 -3.61 11.44
CA SER A 168 13.31 -3.61 10.54
C SER A 168 13.67 -2.23 10.05
N ASP A 169 12.65 -1.39 9.93
CA ASP A 169 12.73 -0.06 9.34
C ASP A 169 11.63 0.81 9.95
N LEU A 170 11.75 2.11 9.72
CA LEU A 170 10.79 3.13 10.17
C LEU A 170 10.12 3.83 8.98
N ASN A 171 10.12 3.20 7.80
CA ASN A 171 9.67 3.83 6.55
C ASN A 171 8.21 4.28 6.60
N SER A 172 7.34 3.50 7.27
CA SER A 172 5.94 3.87 7.47
C SER A 172 5.79 5.23 8.17
N PHE A 173 6.69 5.58 9.09
CA PHE A 173 6.67 6.86 9.80
C PHE A 173 7.21 8.01 8.95
N TYR A 174 8.34 7.81 8.27
CA TYR A 174 8.91 8.85 7.40
C TYR A 174 8.04 9.12 6.16
N GLY A 175 7.33 8.11 5.66
CA GLY A 175 6.34 8.28 4.60
C GLY A 175 5.20 9.24 4.97
N LEU A 176 4.85 9.38 6.25
CA LEU A 176 3.85 10.37 6.69
C LEU A 176 4.34 11.81 6.55
N LEU A 177 5.65 12.09 6.66
CA LEU A 177 6.16 13.45 6.45
C LEU A 177 5.91 13.95 5.03
N VAL A 178 6.05 13.06 4.05
CA VAL A 178 5.76 13.36 2.64
C VAL A 178 4.27 13.70 2.50
N GLU A 179 3.40 12.89 3.09
CA GLU A 179 1.95 13.16 3.10
C GLU A 179 1.61 14.48 3.81
N ALA A 180 2.24 14.77 4.94
CA ALA A 180 2.05 16.05 5.65
C ALA A 180 2.41 17.25 4.77
N SER A 181 3.44 17.12 3.94
CA SER A 181 3.84 18.17 2.99
C SER A 181 2.77 18.39 1.92
N ILE A 182 2.13 17.32 1.44
CA ILE A 182 1.02 17.38 0.49
C ILE A 182 -0.22 18.00 1.14
N VAL A 183 -0.59 17.55 2.34
CA VAL A 183 -1.73 18.09 3.10
C VAL A 183 -1.53 19.59 3.37
N LEU A 184 -0.34 19.99 3.80
CA LEU A 184 0.01 21.40 4.00
C LEU A 184 -0.14 22.22 2.71
N LYS A 185 0.27 21.67 1.56
CA LYS A 185 0.15 22.36 0.26
C LYS A 185 -1.31 22.48 -0.21
N LYS A 186 -2.15 21.49 0.09
CA LYS A 186 -3.57 21.45 -0.31
C LYS A 186 -4.47 22.33 0.58
N VAL A 187 -4.26 22.27 1.89
CA VAL A 187 -5.18 22.78 2.94
C VAL A 187 -4.60 24.01 3.66
N GLY A 188 -3.33 24.36 3.40
CA GLY A 188 -2.71 25.55 3.97
C GLY A 188 -2.61 25.48 5.50
N GLU A 189 -2.85 26.61 6.17
CA GLU A 189 -2.76 26.72 7.63
C GLU A 189 -3.72 25.78 8.37
N ASN A 190 -4.85 25.43 7.77
CA ASN A 190 -5.83 24.50 8.34
C ASN A 190 -5.29 23.06 8.41
N ALA A 191 -4.19 22.74 7.74
CA ALA A 191 -3.46 21.48 7.87
C ALA A 191 -2.66 21.38 9.17
N LYS A 192 -2.40 22.50 9.85
CA LYS A 192 -1.45 22.57 10.97
C LYS A 192 -1.70 21.52 12.06
N PRO A 193 -2.94 21.25 12.50
CA PRO A 193 -3.18 20.21 13.51
C PRO A 193 -2.73 18.82 13.04
N ILE A 194 -2.98 18.46 11.77
CA ILE A 194 -2.57 17.18 11.19
C ILE A 194 -1.05 17.12 11.07
N VAL A 195 -0.45 18.18 10.52
CA VAL A 195 1.00 18.28 10.30
C VAL A 195 1.77 18.21 11.62
N ASP A 196 1.29 18.89 12.67
CA ASP A 196 1.94 18.89 13.98
C ASP A 196 1.97 17.49 14.60
N ARG A 197 0.90 16.71 14.45
CA ARG A 197 0.85 15.31 14.94
C ARG A 197 1.74 14.37 14.16
N ILE A 198 1.83 14.56 12.83
CA ILE A 198 2.78 13.82 12.01
C ILE A 198 4.22 14.14 12.40
N LYS A 199 4.55 15.43 12.58
CA LYS A 199 5.88 15.86 13.04
C LYS A 199 6.26 15.22 14.38
N GLU A 200 5.30 15.13 15.30
CA GLU A 200 5.53 14.49 16.59
C GLU A 200 5.77 12.97 16.44
N LEU A 201 5.00 12.27 15.60
CA LEU A 201 5.27 10.86 15.28
C LEU A 201 6.69 10.67 14.73
N THR A 202 7.10 11.50 13.77
CA THR A 202 8.45 11.46 13.20
C THR A 202 9.53 11.72 14.25
N LYS A 203 9.30 12.66 15.17
CA LYS A 203 10.25 12.93 16.26
C LYS A 203 10.46 11.70 17.15
N ILE A 204 9.38 10.97 17.46
CA ILE A 204 9.47 9.71 18.21
C ILE A 204 10.24 8.64 17.42
N SER A 205 9.94 8.50 16.12
CA SER A 205 10.68 7.57 15.23
C SER A 205 12.16 7.90 15.17
N TRP A 206 12.51 9.18 15.04
CA TRP A 206 13.90 9.63 15.06
C TRP A 206 14.58 9.30 16.39
N GLY A 207 13.92 9.54 17.53
CA GLY A 207 14.47 9.16 18.84
C GLY A 207 14.76 7.67 18.95
N THR A 208 13.89 6.82 18.38
CA THR A 208 14.14 5.37 18.28
C THR A 208 15.31 5.04 17.36
N GLN A 209 15.41 5.70 16.20
CA GLN A 209 16.53 5.51 15.28
C GLN A 209 17.86 5.92 15.89
N ALA A 210 17.92 7.11 16.49
CA ALA A 210 19.10 7.63 17.17
C ALA A 210 19.60 6.69 18.27
N ARG A 211 18.69 6.12 19.09
CA ARG A 211 19.05 5.11 20.09
C ARG A 211 19.59 3.83 19.47
N ALA A 212 18.95 3.32 18.41
CA ALA A 212 19.41 2.11 17.75
C ALA A 212 20.78 2.28 17.09
N GLU A 213 21.03 3.45 16.50
CA GLU A 213 22.28 3.84 15.83
C GLU A 213 23.36 4.39 16.79
N ASN A 214 23.11 4.38 18.10
CA ASN A 214 24.02 4.92 19.13
C ASN A 214 24.43 6.39 18.94
N LEU A 215 23.53 7.21 18.37
CA LEU A 215 23.74 8.65 18.27
C LEU A 215 23.67 9.32 19.66
N PRO A 216 24.32 10.48 19.84
CA PRO A 216 24.21 11.25 21.07
C PRO A 216 22.77 11.50 21.51
N SER A 217 22.54 11.46 22.82
CA SER A 217 21.21 11.77 23.36
C SER A 217 20.82 13.21 23.03
N GLY A 218 19.64 13.38 22.44
CA GLY A 218 19.15 14.69 22.01
C GLY A 218 19.58 15.10 20.60
N SER A 219 20.28 14.23 19.85
CA SER A 219 20.50 14.47 18.41
C SER A 219 19.17 14.73 17.72
N GLU A 220 19.08 15.83 16.99
CA GLU A 220 17.96 16.13 16.10
C GLU A 220 18.19 15.47 14.74
N PRO A 221 17.11 15.12 14.00
CA PRO A 221 17.28 14.65 12.64
C PRO A 221 17.98 15.75 11.83
N PRO A 222 19.10 15.45 11.15
CA PRO A 222 19.72 16.43 10.28
C PRO A 222 18.67 16.84 9.25
N MET A 223 18.31 18.11 9.26
CA MET A 223 17.43 18.64 8.24
C MET A 223 18.20 18.56 6.92
N ILE A 224 17.71 17.76 5.97
CA ILE A 224 18.21 17.81 4.59
C ILE A 224 17.68 19.12 4.01
N GLY A 225 18.41 20.20 4.27
CA GLY A 225 18.19 21.51 3.69
C GLY A 225 18.89 21.64 2.33
N ASN A 226 18.85 22.84 1.76
CA ASN A 226 19.73 23.24 0.67
C ASN A 226 21.06 23.80 1.21
N ASP A 227 21.53 23.27 2.35
CA ASP A 227 22.80 23.71 2.91
C ASP A 227 23.93 23.13 2.05
N PRO A 228 24.89 23.96 1.60
CA PRO A 228 25.92 23.53 0.65
C PRO A 228 26.89 22.50 1.24
N GLU A 229 26.98 22.40 2.57
CA GLU A 229 27.85 21.45 3.28
C GLU A 229 27.12 20.82 4.47
N PRO A 230 27.21 19.48 4.66
CA PRO A 230 26.69 18.82 5.85
C PRO A 230 27.42 19.28 7.11
N PRO A 231 26.76 19.33 8.28
CA PRO A 231 27.45 19.62 9.54
C PRO A 231 28.53 18.58 9.82
N ALA A 232 29.67 19.04 10.33
CA ALA A 232 30.76 18.16 10.76
C ALA A 232 30.27 17.22 11.86
N LEU A 233 30.69 15.95 11.79
CA LEU A 233 30.54 15.01 12.89
C LEU A 233 31.69 15.24 13.87
N ASP A 234 31.37 15.62 15.10
CA ASP A 234 32.34 15.67 16.22
C ASP A 234 32.66 14.26 16.73
#